data_AF-A0A7J4IZR1-F1
#
_entry.id   AF-A0A7J4IZR1-F1
#
_cell.length_a   1.000
_cell.length_b   1.000
_cell.length_c   1.000
_cell.angle_alpha   90.00
_cell.angle_beta   90.00
_cell.angle_gamma   90.00
#
_symmetry.space_group_name_H-M   'P 1'
#
loop_
_entity.id
_entity.type
_entity.pdbx_description
1 polymer ?
#
loop_
_entity_poly.entity_id
_entity_poly.type
_entity_poly.pdbx_seq_one_letter_code
_entity_poly.pdbx_strand_id
1 'polypeptide(L)'
;MLKGYFIQYKFIIPENTKHSSYTYQKLFRALYGYMQNVTKSNGRTYHYHRKGILSEIPYIRPGKNCVIIPPKSFAQLDTFFKTGKNPTHYWRTKGNWKAVFYMDEKDLDDSQVILAVKEQIARLFQNNYEEVPVPDIRMLSEKATLGEQLSAEKVKLAVCEAEKVVSGPWFKDIYSRDPELKKFYESYKALKA
;
A
#
# COMPACT_ATOMS: atom_id res chain seq x y z
N MET A 1 -8.54 16.41 15.10
CA MET A 1 -7.21 15.79 14.97
C MET A 1 -7.39 14.38 14.42
N LEU A 2 -6.54 13.99 13.49
CA LEU A 2 -6.58 12.66 12.89
C LEU A 2 -5.96 11.66 13.86
N LYS A 3 -6.62 10.51 14.03
CA LYS A 3 -6.11 9.43 14.88
C LYS A 3 -5.46 8.35 14.03
N GLY A 4 -4.37 7.80 14.54
CA GLY A 4 -3.69 6.63 13.99
C GLY A 4 -3.27 5.67 15.10
N TYR A 5 -3.23 4.38 14.78
CA TYR A 5 -2.64 3.39 15.67
C TYR A 5 -1.15 3.30 15.42
N PHE A 6 -0.37 3.76 16.39
CA PHE A 6 1.07 3.53 16.46
C PHE A 6 1.31 2.10 16.92
N ILE A 7 1.93 1.32 16.05
CA ILE A 7 2.16 -0.10 16.26
C ILE A 7 3.66 -0.33 16.21
N GLN A 8 4.24 -0.68 17.35
CA GLN A 8 5.64 -1.11 17.44
C GLN A 8 5.66 -2.63 17.54
N TYR A 9 6.27 -3.29 16.56
CA TYR A 9 6.25 -4.74 16.46
C TYR A 9 7.66 -5.35 16.55
N LYS A 10 7.72 -6.62 16.92
CA LYS A 10 8.95 -7.43 16.92
C LYS A 10 8.60 -8.82 16.40
N PHE A 11 9.32 -9.24 15.37
CA PHE A 11 9.31 -10.64 14.95
C PHE A 11 10.29 -11.43 15.81
N ILE A 12 9.78 -12.45 16.48
CA ILE A 12 10.53 -13.48 17.19
C ILE A 12 10.72 -14.62 16.19
N ILE A 13 11.96 -14.95 15.88
CA ILE A 13 12.37 -15.97 14.88
C ILE A 13 13.36 -16.92 15.60
N PRO A 14 13.51 -18.20 15.22
CA PRO A 14 14.37 -19.13 15.94
C PRO A 14 15.82 -18.64 15.95
N GLU A 15 16.52 -18.83 17.06
CA GLU A 15 17.85 -18.25 17.33
C GLU A 15 18.90 -18.58 16.26
N ASN A 16 18.77 -19.74 15.62
CA ASN A 16 19.65 -20.18 14.54
C ASN A 16 19.46 -19.38 13.23
N THR A 17 18.45 -18.50 13.16
CA THR A 17 18.14 -17.70 11.97
C THR A 17 18.77 -16.31 12.09
N LYS A 18 19.82 -16.06 11.30
CA LYS A 18 20.44 -14.73 11.24
C LYS A 18 19.44 -13.65 10.78
N HIS A 19 19.58 -12.43 11.29
CA HIS A 19 18.80 -11.27 10.82
C HIS A 19 19.03 -10.91 9.34
N SER A 20 20.18 -11.30 8.78
CA SER A 20 20.46 -11.18 7.34
C SER A 20 19.77 -12.25 6.50
N SER A 21 19.17 -13.26 7.12
CA SER A 21 18.55 -14.37 6.41
C SER A 21 17.42 -13.88 5.50
N TYR A 22 17.26 -14.59 4.40
CA TYR A 22 16.15 -14.38 3.47
C TYR A 22 14.79 -14.46 4.18
N THR A 23 14.65 -15.33 5.19
CA THR A 23 13.44 -15.46 6.01
C THR A 23 13.10 -14.16 6.74
N TYR A 24 14.08 -13.54 7.40
CA TYR A 24 13.86 -12.26 8.09
C TYR A 24 13.45 -11.18 7.08
N GLN A 25 14.19 -11.04 5.97
CA GLN A 25 13.86 -10.07 4.92
C GLN A 25 12.48 -10.30 4.30
N LYS A 26 12.08 -11.57 4.13
CA LYS A 26 10.78 -11.95 3.58
C LYS A 26 9.61 -11.47 4.44
N LEU A 27 9.77 -11.36 5.77
CA LEU A 27 8.74 -10.79 6.64
C LEU A 27 8.51 -9.30 6.37
N PHE A 28 9.59 -8.53 6.23
CA PHE A 28 9.48 -7.11 5.91
C PHE A 28 8.96 -6.88 4.49
N ARG A 29 9.36 -7.72 3.54
CA ARG A 29 8.81 -7.72 2.18
C ARG A 29 7.33 -8.07 2.14
N ALA A 30 6.88 -9.05 2.94
CA ALA A 30 5.47 -9.37 3.10
C ALA A 30 4.67 -8.21 3.72
N LEU A 31 5.28 -7.46 4.63
CA LEU A 31 4.63 -6.36 5.33
C LEU A 31 4.55 -5.10 4.45
N TYR A 32 5.67 -4.63 3.90
CA TYR A 32 5.77 -3.35 3.19
C TYR A 32 5.66 -3.47 1.66
N GLY A 33 5.90 -4.66 1.11
CA GLY A 33 6.16 -4.83 -0.31
C GLY A 33 7.62 -4.57 -0.66
N TYR A 34 7.96 -4.73 -1.94
CA TYR A 34 9.29 -4.45 -2.46
C TYR A 34 9.30 -4.29 -3.98
N MET A 35 10.30 -3.57 -4.48
CA MET A 35 10.62 -3.53 -5.91
C MET A 35 11.46 -4.74 -6.30
N GLN A 36 11.00 -5.51 -7.28
CA GLN A 36 11.73 -6.57 -7.94
C GLN A 36 12.24 -6.08 -9.29
N ASN A 37 13.56 -6.10 -9.46
CA ASN A 37 14.19 -5.80 -10.74
C ASN A 37 14.48 -7.12 -11.47
N VAL A 38 13.97 -7.26 -12.69
CA VAL A 38 14.20 -8.44 -13.54
C VAL A 38 14.88 -7.99 -14.82
N THR A 39 16.13 -8.39 -15.00
CA THR A 39 16.88 -8.18 -16.24
C THR A 39 16.76 -9.42 -17.10
N LYS A 40 16.26 -9.27 -18.33
CA LYS A 40 16.16 -10.34 -19.32
C LYS A 40 17.47 -10.46 -20.09
N SER A 41 17.69 -11.60 -20.75
CA SER A 41 18.91 -11.89 -21.54
C SER A 41 19.16 -10.88 -22.67
N ASN A 42 18.12 -10.17 -23.13
CA ASN A 42 18.21 -9.09 -24.11
C ASN A 42 18.63 -7.73 -23.52
N GLY A 43 19.07 -7.68 -22.26
CA GLY A 43 19.48 -6.46 -21.56
C GLY A 43 18.34 -5.59 -21.05
N ARG A 44 17.07 -5.91 -21.38
CA ARG A 44 15.93 -5.14 -20.88
C ARG A 44 15.73 -5.41 -19.39
N THR A 45 15.69 -4.33 -18.61
CA THR A 45 15.39 -4.37 -17.18
C THR A 45 13.97 -3.92 -16.95
N TYR A 46 13.24 -4.72 -16.18
CA TYR A 46 11.87 -4.45 -15.81
C TYR A 46 11.79 -4.27 -14.29
N HIS A 47 11.07 -3.25 -13.87
CA HIS A 47 10.86 -2.90 -12.47
C HIS A 47 9.43 -3.24 -12.10
N TYR A 48 9.27 -4.07 -11.08
CA TYR A 48 7.95 -4.51 -10.66
C TYR A 48 7.75 -4.33 -9.18
N HIS A 49 6.62 -3.75 -8.81
CA HIS A 49 6.24 -3.67 -7.41
C HIS A 49 5.55 -4.98 -6.98
N ARG A 50 5.96 -5.51 -5.83
CA ARG A 50 5.38 -6.69 -5.19
C ARG A 50 4.64 -6.23 -3.94
N LYS A 51 3.32 -6.47 -3.89
CA LYS A 51 2.45 -5.96 -2.82
C LYS A 51 2.73 -6.64 -1.48
N GLY A 52 2.94 -5.84 -0.44
CA GLY A 52 2.82 -6.25 0.95
C GLY A 52 1.47 -5.88 1.55
N ILE A 53 1.25 -6.22 2.80
CA ILE A 53 0.04 -5.88 3.56
C ILE A 53 -0.21 -4.36 3.56
N LEU A 54 0.84 -3.57 3.77
CA LEU A 54 0.75 -2.12 3.85
C LEU A 54 0.75 -1.43 2.48
N SER A 55 0.84 -2.17 1.37
CA SER A 55 0.82 -1.54 0.04
C SER A 55 -0.52 -0.86 -0.26
N GLU A 56 -1.63 -1.42 0.22
CA GLU A 56 -2.98 -0.87 0.04
C GLU A 56 -3.45 0.01 1.20
N ILE A 57 -2.63 0.22 2.23
CA ILE A 57 -2.96 0.99 3.44
C ILE A 57 -2.08 2.25 3.45
N PRO A 58 -2.61 3.46 3.73
CA PRO A 58 -1.76 4.60 3.97
C PRO A 58 -1.08 4.41 5.33
N TYR A 59 0.24 4.62 5.39
CA TYR A 59 0.99 4.40 6.62
C TYR A 59 2.11 5.43 6.79
N ILE A 60 2.45 5.72 8.04
CA ILE A 60 3.60 6.54 8.41
C ILE A 60 4.61 5.64 9.10
N ARG A 61 5.89 5.78 8.77
CA ARG A 61 6.96 4.97 9.33
C ARG A 61 7.92 5.81 10.19
N PRO A 62 7.65 5.96 11.50
CA PRO A 62 8.53 6.73 12.38
C PRO A 62 9.85 6.00 12.72
N GLY A 63 10.00 4.72 12.37
CA GLY A 63 11.20 3.94 12.66
C GLY A 63 11.20 2.54 12.03
N LYS A 64 12.23 1.73 12.33
CA LYS A 64 12.46 0.46 11.62
C LYS A 64 11.34 -0.57 11.80
N ASN A 65 10.87 -0.75 13.03
CA ASN A 65 9.85 -1.75 13.39
C ASN A 65 8.60 -1.10 14.00
N CYS A 66 8.25 0.07 13.49
CA CYS A 66 7.04 0.75 13.89
C CYS A 66 6.35 1.37 12.69
N VAL A 67 5.03 1.38 12.76
CA VAL A 67 4.16 1.92 11.74
C VAL A 67 2.98 2.61 12.41
N ILE A 68 2.49 3.69 11.81
CA ILE A 68 1.23 4.30 12.17
C ILE A 68 0.27 4.07 11.00
N ILE A 69 -0.90 3.52 11.28
CA ILE A 69 -1.93 3.21 10.28
C ILE A 69 -3.30 3.73 10.74
N PRO A 70 -4.28 3.85 9.82
CA PRO A 70 -5.64 4.10 10.22
C PRO A 70 -6.17 2.98 11.14
N PRO A 71 -6.92 3.29 12.20
CA PRO A 71 -7.46 2.29 13.13
C PRO A 71 -8.23 1.15 12.44
N LYS A 72 -9.03 1.49 11.42
CA LYS A 72 -9.84 0.52 10.64
C LYS A 72 -8.99 -0.48 9.84
N SER A 73 -7.73 -0.17 9.57
CA SER A 73 -6.82 -1.03 8.81
C SER A 73 -6.07 -2.03 9.68
N PHE A 74 -6.17 -1.92 11.00
CA PHE A 74 -5.44 -2.78 11.95
C PHE A 74 -5.77 -4.26 11.80
N ALA A 75 -7.03 -4.61 11.51
CA ALA A 75 -7.44 -6.01 11.36
C ALA A 75 -6.63 -6.78 10.30
N GLN A 76 -6.25 -6.11 9.20
CA GLN A 76 -5.41 -6.72 8.15
C GLN A 76 -3.99 -7.02 8.66
N LEU A 77 -3.43 -6.07 9.41
CA LEU A 77 -2.09 -6.20 9.99
C LEU A 77 -2.05 -7.27 11.11
N ASP A 78 -3.06 -7.30 11.97
CA ASP A 78 -3.20 -8.32 13.02
C ASP A 78 -3.36 -9.72 12.41
N THR A 79 -4.16 -9.85 11.34
CA THR A 79 -4.29 -11.11 10.59
C THR A 79 -2.95 -11.58 10.05
N PHE A 80 -2.15 -10.68 9.49
CA PHE A 80 -0.79 -10.99 9.05
C PHE A 80 0.11 -11.42 10.21
N PHE A 81 0.12 -10.70 11.34
CA PHE A 81 0.91 -11.08 12.51
C PHE A 81 0.53 -12.45 13.09
N LYS A 82 -0.74 -12.82 13.02
CA LYS A 82 -1.26 -14.11 13.50
C LYS A 82 -1.04 -15.27 12.53
N THR A 83 -1.23 -15.06 11.23
CA THR A 83 -1.29 -16.15 10.25
C THR A 83 -0.10 -16.16 9.29
N GLY A 84 0.47 -14.98 9.07
CA GLY A 84 1.44 -14.72 8.03
C GLY A 84 0.86 -14.57 6.62
N LYS A 85 -0.45 -14.73 6.44
CA LYS A 85 -1.06 -14.55 5.12
C LYS A 85 -0.79 -13.13 4.60
N ASN A 86 -0.26 -13.02 3.39
CA ASN A 86 0.09 -11.77 2.73
C ASN A 86 -0.09 -11.89 1.20
N PRO A 87 -0.12 -10.78 0.45
CA PRO A 87 -0.45 -10.82 -0.98
C PRO A 87 0.60 -11.52 -1.85
N THR A 88 1.89 -11.35 -1.57
CA THR A 88 2.96 -11.81 -2.47
C THR A 88 3.52 -13.19 -2.13
N HIS A 89 3.57 -13.55 -0.85
CA HIS A 89 4.28 -14.73 -0.39
C HIS A 89 3.32 -15.78 0.14
N TYR A 90 3.16 -16.88 -0.60
CA TYR A 90 2.48 -18.07 -0.08
C TYR A 90 3.44 -18.85 0.83
N TRP A 91 3.12 -18.89 2.12
CA TRP A 91 3.80 -19.77 3.08
C TRP A 91 3.00 -21.07 3.18
N ARG A 92 3.61 -22.21 2.82
CA ARG A 92 2.97 -23.54 2.94
C ARG A 92 2.64 -23.89 4.40
N THR A 93 3.42 -23.37 5.32
CA THR A 93 3.22 -23.43 6.77
C THR A 93 3.63 -22.07 7.33
N LYS A 94 2.89 -21.54 8.30
CA LYS A 94 3.34 -20.37 9.06
C LYS A 94 4.74 -20.73 9.58
N GLY A 95 5.76 -20.05 9.07
CA GLY A 95 7.14 -20.30 9.49
C GLY A 95 7.25 -20.21 11.02
N ASN A 96 8.33 -20.73 11.60
CA ASN A 96 8.55 -20.72 13.05
C ASN A 96 8.83 -19.31 13.61
N TRP A 97 7.98 -18.33 13.31
CA TRP A 97 8.08 -16.96 13.78
C TRP A 97 6.77 -16.53 14.44
N LYS A 98 6.90 -15.63 15.40
CA LYS A 98 5.79 -14.97 16.10
C LYS A 98 5.99 -13.47 16.01
N ALA A 99 4.91 -12.72 15.81
CA ALA A 99 4.93 -11.29 16.01
C ALA A 99 4.38 -10.98 17.41
N VAL A 100 5.08 -10.09 18.13
CA VAL A 100 4.55 -9.38 19.29
C VAL A 100 4.52 -7.91 18.94
N PHE A 101 3.51 -7.18 19.42
CA PHE A 101 3.41 -5.76 19.18
C PHE A 101 2.81 -5.03 20.37
N TYR A 102 3.22 -3.78 20.52
CA TYR A 102 2.59 -2.78 21.35
C TYR A 102 1.80 -1.83 20.45
N MET A 103 0.61 -1.44 20.89
CA MET A 103 -0.27 -0.55 20.14
C MET A 103 -0.71 0.60 21.02
N ASP A 104 -0.65 1.80 20.48
CA ASP A 104 -1.07 3.04 21.12
C ASP A 104 -1.78 3.93 20.10
N GLU A 105 -2.68 4.79 20.56
CA GLU A 105 -3.35 5.76 19.69
C GLU A 105 -2.56 7.07 19.68
N LYS A 106 -2.33 7.64 18.50
CA LYS A 106 -1.66 8.92 18.34
C LYS A 106 -2.50 9.90 17.55
N ASP A 107 -2.45 11.15 18.00
CA ASP A 107 -2.83 12.29 17.19
C ASP A 107 -1.78 12.52 16.10
N LEU A 108 -2.25 12.78 14.89
CA LEU A 108 -1.42 12.98 13.71
C LEU A 108 -1.64 14.37 13.14
N ASP A 109 -0.54 14.92 12.63
CA ASP A 109 -0.57 16.13 11.84
C ASP A 109 -1.10 15.84 10.43
N ASP A 110 -1.87 16.78 9.90
CA ASP A 110 -2.48 16.66 8.57
C ASP A 110 -1.41 16.43 7.49
N SER A 111 -0.24 17.08 7.58
CA SER A 111 0.81 16.96 6.56
C SER A 111 1.37 15.54 6.46
N GLN A 112 1.50 14.85 7.60
CA GLN A 112 1.99 13.47 7.64
C GLN A 112 0.96 12.51 7.03
N VAL A 113 -0.33 12.75 7.30
CA VAL A 113 -1.42 11.94 6.74
C VAL A 113 -1.56 12.18 5.24
N ILE A 114 -1.47 13.43 4.79
CA ILE A 114 -1.47 13.79 3.36
C ILE A 114 -0.34 13.06 2.64
N LEU A 115 0.88 13.12 3.18
CA LEU A 115 2.02 12.41 2.58
C LEU A 115 1.76 10.90 2.52
N ALA A 116 1.30 10.28 3.61
CA ALA A 116 1.03 8.84 3.66
C ALA A 116 -0.03 8.38 2.64
N VAL A 117 -1.06 9.21 2.41
CA VAL A 117 -2.10 8.96 1.41
C VAL A 117 -1.56 9.13 -0.01
N LYS A 118 -0.76 10.17 -0.28
CA LYS A 118 -0.11 10.35 -1.59
C LYS A 118 0.82 9.20 -1.92
N GLU A 119 1.59 8.71 -0.95
CA GLU A 119 2.44 7.54 -1.14
C GLU A 119 1.62 6.26 -1.37
N GLN A 120 0.46 6.10 -0.72
CA GLN A 120 -0.45 4.99 -1.00
C GLN A 120 -0.93 5.02 -2.46
N ILE A 121 -1.39 6.19 -2.95
CA ILE A 121 -1.78 6.38 -4.35
C ILE A 121 -0.61 6.01 -5.26
N ALA A 122 0.59 6.53 -5.00
CA ALA A 122 1.77 6.25 -5.80
C ALA A 122 2.08 4.74 -5.85
N ARG A 123 1.92 3.99 -4.74
CA ARG A 123 2.12 2.53 -4.72
C ARG A 123 1.05 1.77 -5.51
N LEU A 124 -0.21 2.21 -5.49
CA LEU A 124 -1.31 1.52 -6.16
C LEU A 124 -1.24 1.62 -7.68
N PHE A 125 -0.81 2.78 -8.20
CA PHE A 125 -0.72 3.03 -9.65
C PHE A 125 0.70 2.78 -10.21
N GLN A 126 1.56 2.10 -9.46
CA GLN A 126 2.84 1.57 -9.96
C GLN A 126 2.63 0.26 -10.76
N ASN A 127 3.49 0.01 -11.74
CA ASN A 127 3.46 -1.22 -12.53
C ASN A 127 3.79 -2.46 -11.65
N ASN A 128 2.84 -3.39 -11.53
CA ASN A 128 2.98 -4.65 -10.79
C ASN A 128 3.41 -5.81 -11.73
N TYR A 129 4.15 -6.81 -11.21
CA TYR A 129 4.68 -7.95 -12.00
C TYR A 129 3.62 -8.91 -12.55
N GLU A 130 2.52 -9.06 -11.82
CA GLU A 130 1.54 -10.13 -12.04
C GLU A 130 0.15 -9.60 -12.39
N GLU A 131 -0.03 -8.28 -12.40
CA GLU A 131 -1.30 -7.63 -12.67
C GLU A 131 -1.19 -6.75 -13.91
N VAL A 132 -2.30 -6.58 -14.62
CA VAL A 132 -2.43 -5.59 -15.68
C VAL A 132 -2.08 -4.21 -15.09
N PRO A 133 -1.16 -3.44 -15.70
CA PRO A 133 -0.84 -2.09 -15.24
C PRO A 133 -2.11 -1.27 -15.01
N VAL A 134 -2.30 -0.82 -13.78
CA VAL A 134 -3.44 0.04 -13.44
C VAL A 134 -3.05 1.47 -13.78
N PRO A 135 -3.67 2.10 -14.79
CA PRO A 135 -3.36 3.48 -15.13
C PRO A 135 -3.83 4.41 -14.01
N ASP A 136 -3.07 5.49 -13.78
CA ASP A 136 -3.47 6.55 -12.85
C ASP A 136 -4.79 7.17 -13.29
N ILE A 137 -5.74 7.25 -12.35
CA ILE A 137 -7.08 7.77 -12.61
C ILE A 137 -7.07 9.25 -13.05
N ARG A 138 -6.06 10.02 -12.64
CA ARG A 138 -5.87 11.41 -13.06
C ARG A 138 -5.56 11.49 -14.56
N MET A 139 -4.66 10.62 -15.02
CA MET A 139 -4.31 10.55 -16.45
C MET A 139 -5.50 10.09 -17.30
N LEU A 140 -6.27 9.12 -16.83
CA LEU A 140 -7.47 8.68 -17.54
C LEU A 140 -8.52 9.80 -17.60
N SER A 141 -8.71 10.54 -16.51
CA SER A 141 -9.70 11.63 -16.45
C SER A 141 -9.33 12.78 -17.37
N GLU A 142 -8.04 13.13 -17.47
CA GLU A 142 -7.54 14.11 -18.43
C GLU A 142 -7.80 13.66 -19.88
N LYS A 143 -7.47 12.40 -20.21
CA LYS A 143 -7.73 11.83 -21.55
C LYS A 143 -9.21 11.84 -21.93
N ALA A 144 -10.09 11.47 -20.99
CA ALA A 144 -11.54 11.54 -21.21
C ALA A 144 -12.00 12.98 -21.52
N THR A 145 -11.44 13.96 -20.79
CA THR A 145 -11.78 15.38 -20.98
C THR A 145 -11.33 15.90 -22.35
N LEU A 146 -10.23 15.35 -22.90
CA LEU A 146 -9.75 15.63 -24.25
C LEU A 146 -10.52 14.87 -25.36
N GLY A 147 -11.53 14.06 -24.99
CA GLY A 147 -12.33 13.29 -25.94
C GLY A 147 -11.63 12.02 -26.47
N GLU A 148 -10.54 11.57 -25.83
CA GLU A 148 -9.89 10.31 -26.19
C GLU A 148 -10.78 9.11 -25.82
N GLN A 149 -10.85 8.13 -26.71
CA GLN A 149 -11.57 6.89 -26.44
C GLN A 149 -10.80 6.05 -25.40
N LEU A 150 -11.42 5.84 -24.24
CA LEU A 150 -10.86 5.02 -23.17
C LEU A 150 -11.38 3.58 -23.23
N SER A 151 -10.51 2.63 -22.91
CA SER A 151 -10.92 1.24 -22.68
C SER A 151 -11.73 1.15 -21.39
N ALA A 152 -12.96 0.67 -21.49
CA ALA A 152 -13.87 0.49 -20.35
C ALA A 152 -13.26 -0.40 -19.25
N GLU A 153 -12.51 -1.43 -19.63
CA GLU A 153 -11.82 -2.32 -18.69
C GLU A 153 -10.75 -1.58 -17.88
N LYS A 154 -9.96 -0.73 -18.54
CA LYS A 154 -8.92 0.08 -17.88
C LYS A 154 -9.52 1.09 -16.92
N VAL A 155 -10.62 1.75 -17.32
CA VAL A 155 -11.36 2.69 -16.46
C VAL A 155 -11.91 1.96 -15.24
N LYS A 156 -12.58 0.83 -15.44
CA LYS A 156 -13.14 0.02 -14.36
C LYS A 156 -12.06 -0.42 -13.35
N LEU A 157 -10.91 -0.87 -13.85
CA LEU A 157 -9.78 -1.28 -13.00
C LEU A 157 -9.23 -0.09 -12.18
N ALA A 158 -9.00 1.06 -12.82
CA ALA A 158 -8.51 2.26 -12.14
C ALA A 158 -9.50 2.81 -11.11
N VAL A 159 -10.81 2.82 -11.42
CA VAL A 159 -11.87 3.23 -10.49
C VAL A 159 -11.93 2.27 -9.28
N CYS A 160 -11.78 0.96 -9.50
CA CYS A 160 -11.75 -0.03 -8.42
C CYS A 160 -10.60 0.20 -7.45
N GLU A 161 -9.39 0.46 -7.96
CA GLU A 161 -8.23 0.75 -7.10
C GLU A 161 -8.36 2.13 -6.42
N ALA A 162 -8.85 3.14 -7.12
CA ALA A 162 -9.11 4.46 -6.53
C ALA A 162 -10.17 4.42 -5.43
N GLU A 163 -11.21 3.59 -5.57
CA GLU A 163 -12.24 3.38 -4.54
C GLU A 163 -11.63 2.93 -3.20
N LYS A 164 -10.60 2.07 -3.22
CA LYS A 164 -9.91 1.62 -1.99
C LYS A 164 -9.28 2.79 -1.24
N VAL A 165 -8.75 3.78 -1.96
CA VAL A 165 -8.18 5.00 -1.38
C VAL A 165 -9.29 5.93 -0.88
N VAL A 166 -10.25 6.25 -1.76
CA VAL A 166 -11.32 7.23 -1.49
C VAL A 166 -12.25 6.80 -0.37
N SER A 167 -12.50 5.49 -0.24
CA SER A 167 -13.31 4.93 0.84
C SER A 167 -12.57 4.92 2.19
N GLY A 168 -11.25 5.09 2.18
CA GLY A 168 -10.38 5.06 3.34
C GLY A 168 -10.62 6.22 4.31
N PRO A 169 -10.50 6.00 5.63
CA PRO A 169 -10.83 7.01 6.65
C PRO A 169 -9.94 8.25 6.54
N TRP A 170 -8.61 8.08 6.45
CA TRP A 170 -7.70 9.21 6.33
C TRP A 170 -7.98 10.05 5.08
N PHE A 171 -8.18 9.42 3.91
CA PHE A 171 -8.50 10.16 2.69
C PHE A 171 -9.73 11.06 2.88
N LYS A 172 -10.83 10.51 3.40
CA LYS A 172 -12.09 11.25 3.62
C LYS A 172 -11.91 12.50 4.48
N ASP A 173 -11.03 12.42 5.47
CA ASP A 173 -10.84 13.52 6.42
C ASP A 173 -9.93 14.64 5.87
N ILE A 174 -9.04 14.33 4.91
CA ILE A 174 -7.97 15.24 4.47
C ILE A 174 -7.99 15.66 3.00
N TYR A 175 -8.70 14.95 2.11
CA TYR A 175 -8.57 15.18 0.66
C TYR A 175 -8.91 16.62 0.23
N SER A 176 -9.81 17.30 0.95
CA SER A 176 -10.22 18.68 0.65
C SER A 176 -9.17 19.73 1.06
N ARG A 177 -8.20 19.35 1.89
CA ARG A 177 -7.14 20.24 2.43
C ARG A 177 -5.90 20.26 1.54
N ASP A 178 -5.76 19.30 0.62
CA ASP A 178 -4.64 19.20 -0.31
C ASP A 178 -5.14 19.27 -1.77
N PRO A 179 -4.62 20.19 -2.61
CA PRO A 179 -5.07 20.33 -3.99
C PRO A 179 -4.89 19.08 -4.85
N GLU A 180 -3.85 18.29 -4.62
CA GLU A 180 -3.57 17.09 -5.41
C GLU A 180 -4.54 15.96 -5.08
N LEU A 181 -4.85 15.77 -3.78
CA LEU A 181 -5.85 14.79 -3.34
C LEU A 181 -7.27 15.19 -3.73
N LYS A 182 -7.56 16.50 -3.73
CA LYS A 182 -8.82 17.02 -4.27
C LYS A 182 -8.96 16.70 -5.76
N LYS A 183 -7.92 16.98 -6.56
CA LYS A 183 -7.88 16.63 -7.99
C LYS A 183 -8.06 15.12 -8.20
N PHE A 184 -7.39 14.28 -7.39
CA PHE A 184 -7.55 12.83 -7.44
C PHE A 184 -9.01 12.39 -7.21
N TYR A 185 -9.69 12.98 -6.22
CA TYR A 185 -11.09 12.68 -5.93
C TYR A 185 -12.04 13.14 -7.06
N GLU A 186 -11.78 14.30 -7.65
CA GLU A 186 -12.55 14.82 -8.79
C GLU A 186 -12.40 13.92 -10.02
N SER A 187 -11.17 13.50 -10.35
CA SER A 187 -10.90 12.52 -11.42
C SER A 187 -11.62 11.19 -11.17
N TYR A 188 -11.62 10.71 -9.93
CA TYR A 188 -12.35 9.51 -9.55
C TYR A 188 -13.86 9.67 -9.75
N LYS A 189 -14.45 10.81 -9.33
CA LYS A 189 -15.88 11.08 -9.54
C LYS A 189 -16.24 11.13 -11.02
N ALA A 190 -15.43 11.82 -11.83
CA ALA A 190 -15.67 11.98 -13.26
C ALA A 190 -15.69 10.65 -14.02
N LEU A 191 -14.87 9.68 -13.61
CA LEU A 191 -14.75 8.38 -14.27
C LEU A 191 -15.65 7.29 -13.67
N LYS A 192 -16.21 7.51 -12.48
CA LYS A 192 -17.17 6.59 -11.84
C LYS A 192 -18.61 6.83 -12.29
N ALA A 193 -18.92 8.06 -12.72
CA ALA A 193 -20.22 8.44 -13.27
C ALA A 193 -20.53 7.68 -14.57
#